data_AF-A0A443SV20-F1
#
_entry.id   AF-A0A443SV20-F1
#
_cell.length_a   1.000
_cell.length_b   1.000
_cell.length_c   1.000
_cell.angle_alpha   90.00
_cell.angle_beta   90.00
_cell.angle_gamma   90.00
#
_symmetry.space_group_name_H-M   'P 1'
#
loop_
_entity.id
_entity.type
_entity.pdbx_description
1 polymer ?
#
loop_
_entity_poly.entity_id
_entity_poly.type
_entity_poly.pdbx_seq_one_letter_code
_entity_poly.pdbx_strand_id
1 'polypeptide(L)' 'FFGDEPPILKQFLKKLGYEKYCSKFESEKIGINELILMNEERLQKLGIPMGPRIRILQEASKLRLQNGNLYLV' A
#
# COMPACT_ATOMS: atom_id res chain seq x y z
N PHE A 1 -18.67 9.77 -4.77
CA PHE A 1 -17.37 10.26 -5.26
C PHE A 1 -17.42 10.18 -6.79
N PHE A 2 -17.22 11.30 -7.49
CA PHE A 2 -17.23 11.39 -8.95
C PHE A 2 -15.93 10.81 -9.54
N GLY A 3 -16.02 10.00 -10.59
CA GLY A 3 -14.89 9.47 -11.38
C GLY A 3 -14.51 8.03 -11.01
N ASP A 4 -14.85 7.08 -11.86
CA ASP A 4 -14.73 5.61 -11.74
C ASP A 4 -13.30 5.05 -11.60
N GLU A 5 -12.31 5.87 -11.23
CA GLU A 5 -10.95 5.39 -11.06
C GLU A 5 -10.80 4.76 -9.65
N PRO A 6 -10.46 3.46 -9.56
CA PRO A 6 -10.25 2.82 -8.27
C PRO A 6 -9.14 3.58 -7.51
N PRO A 7 -9.31 3.80 -6.19
CA PRO A 7 -8.29 4.48 -5.38
C PRO A 7 -6.90 3.91 -5.66
N ILE A 8 -5.86 4.76 -5.70
CA ILE A 8 -4.48 4.36 -6.06
C ILE A 8 -4.04 3.11 -5.29
N LEU A 9 -4.40 3.03 -4.00
CA LEU A 9 -4.15 1.87 -3.16
C LEU A 9 -4.81 0.58 -3.69
N LYS A 10 -6.06 0.64 -4.13
CA LYS A 10 -6.77 -0.51 -4.70
C LYS A 10 -6.10 -0.98 -5.99
N GLN A 11 -5.64 -0.06 -6.83
CA GLN A 11 -4.87 -0.42 -8.03
C GLN A 11 -3.52 -1.06 -7.67
N PHE A 12 -2.82 -0.49 -6.69
CA PHE A 12 -1.57 -1.04 -6.17
C PHE A 12 -1.76 -2.47 -5.67
N LEU A 13 -2.74 -2.72 -4.80
CA LEU A 13 -3.02 -4.05 -4.27
C LEU A 13 -3.47 -5.03 -5.36
N LYS A 14 -4.28 -4.58 -6.32
CA LYS A 14 -4.70 -5.40 -7.48
C LYS A 14 -3.51 -5.85 -8.34
N LYS A 15 -2.52 -4.98 -8.57
CA LYS A 15 -1.29 -5.35 -9.30
C LYS A 15 -0.48 -6.46 -8.60
N LEU A 16 -0.64 -6.61 -7.29
CA LEU A 16 -0.01 -7.66 -6.48
C LEU A 16 -0.87 -8.92 -6.30
N GLY A 17 -2.13 -8.91 -6.75
CA GLY A 17 -3.11 -9.96 -6.48
C GLY A 17 -3.66 -9.96 -5.05
N TYR A 18 -3.67 -8.78 -4.41
CA TYR A 18 -4.01 -8.57 -3.00
C TYR A 18 -5.19 -7.63 -2.78
N GLU A 19 -6.01 -7.39 -3.80
CA GLU A 19 -7.19 -6.50 -3.74
C GLU A 19 -8.20 -6.93 -2.67
N LYS A 20 -8.21 -8.21 -2.29
CA LYS A 20 -9.02 -8.73 -1.17
C LYS A 20 -8.71 -8.05 0.19
N TYR A 21 -7.57 -7.38 0.31
CA TYR A 21 -7.21 -6.64 1.52
C TYR A 21 -7.60 -5.16 1.49
N CYS A 22 -8.14 -4.63 0.37
CA CYS A 22 -8.47 -3.20 0.27
C CYS A 22 -9.34 -2.71 1.43
N SER A 23 -10.37 -3.48 1.80
CA SER A 23 -11.29 -3.13 2.89
C SER A 23 -10.59 -2.95 4.24
N LYS A 24 -9.49 -3.68 4.51
CA LYS A 24 -8.71 -3.55 5.75
C LYS A 24 -7.94 -2.24 5.83
N PHE A 25 -7.50 -1.72 4.68
CA PHE A 25 -6.85 -0.42 4.62
C PHE A 25 -7.89 0.70 4.65
N GLU A 26 -8.99 0.54 3.91
CA GLU A 26 -10.09 1.50 3.87
C GLU A 26 -10.73 1.71 5.25
N SER A 27 -10.91 0.63 6.03
CA SER A 27 -11.47 0.71 7.40
C SER A 27 -10.60 1.55 8.35
N GLU A 28 -9.28 1.52 8.15
CA GLU A 28 -8.31 2.30 8.92
C GLU A 28 -7.95 3.64 8.25
N LYS A 29 -8.66 4.01 7.17
CA LYS A 29 -8.39 5.22 6.36
C LYS A 29 -6.95 5.32 5.85
N ILE A 30 -6.33 4.17 5.54
CA ILE A 30 -4.97 4.10 5.01
C ILE A 30 -5.03 4.22 3.48
N GLY A 31 -4.37 5.24 2.94
CA GLY A 31 -4.13 5.42 1.51
C GLY A 31 -2.73 4.98 1.09
N ILE A 32 -2.34 5.33 -0.14
CA ILE A 32 -1.02 4.97 -0.68
C ILE A 32 0.12 5.68 0.08
N ASN A 33 -0.11 6.92 0.54
CA ASN A 33 0.89 7.71 1.27
C ASN A 33 1.17 7.10 2.64
N GLU A 34 0.12 6.72 3.37
CA GLU A 34 0.25 6.05 4.66
C GLU A 34 0.87 4.66 4.49
N LEU A 35 0.50 3.93 3.43
CA LEU A 35 1.08 2.61 3.13
C LEU A 35 2.60 2.66 2.97
N ILE A 36 3.15 3.68 2.30
CA ILE A 36 4.60 3.85 2.11
C ILE A 36 5.36 4.02 3.44
N LEU A 37 4.68 4.44 4.49
CA LEU A 37 5.22 4.61 5.84
C LEU A 37 4.97 3.39 6.76
N MET A 38 4.26 2.36 6.28
CA MET A 38 3.98 1.17 7.08
C MET A 38 5.22 0.29 7.27
N ASN A 39 5.17 -0.51 8.34
CA ASN A 39 6.13 -1.56 8.63
C ASN A 39 5.41 -2.90 8.76
N GLU A 40 6.16 -3.98 8.97
CA GLU A 40 5.59 -5.33 9.05
C GLU A 40 4.58 -5.46 10.20
N GLU A 41 4.90 -4.93 11.37
CA GLU A 41 4.04 -5.00 12.56
C GLU A 41 2.67 -4.33 12.33
N ARG A 42 2.63 -3.18 11.66
CA ARG A 42 1.38 -2.49 11.32
C ARG A 42 0.53 -3.28 10.34
N LEU A 43 1.14 -3.88 9.31
CA LEU A 43 0.40 -4.76 8.38
C LEU A 43 -0.07 -6.04 9.07
N GLN A 44 0.68 -6.55 10.05
CA GLN A 44 0.25 -7.67 10.88
C GLN A 44 -0.97 -7.29 11.72
N LYS A 45 -1.00 -6.09 12.30
CA LYS A 45 -2.15 -5.55 13.06
C LYS A 45 -3.39 -5.36 12.18
N LEU A 46 -3.25 -5.09 10.88
CA LEU A 46 -4.35 -5.15 9.90
C LEU A 46 -4.83 -6.59 9.62
N GLY A 47 -4.17 -7.61 10.17
CA GLY A 47 -4.46 -9.02 9.93
C GLY A 47 -4.02 -9.48 8.54
N ILE A 48 -2.96 -8.90 7.98
CA ILE A 48 -2.39 -9.36 6.72
C ILE A 48 -1.39 -10.51 7.00
N PRO A 49 -1.51 -11.67 6.32
CA PRO A 49 -0.58 -12.79 6.48
C PRO A 49 0.84 -12.45 6.02
N MET A 50 1.84 -13.13 6.59
CA MET A 50 3.28 -12.85 6.38
C MET A 50 3.68 -12.68 4.91
N GLY A 51 3.33 -13.64 4.03
CA GLY A 51 3.69 -13.58 2.61
C GLY A 51 3.23 -12.29 1.91
N PRO A 52 1.92 -11.97 1.93
CA PRO A 52 1.41 -10.69 1.43
C PRO A 52 2.06 -9.45 2.08
N ARG A 53 2.34 -9.45 3.40
CA ARG A 53 3.01 -8.32 4.05
C ARG A 53 4.38 -8.04 3.42
N ILE A 54 5.21 -9.07 3.28
CA ILE A 54 6.55 -8.96 2.70
C ILE A 54 6.47 -8.36 1.29
N ARG A 55 5.57 -8.88 0.45
CA ARG A 55 5.38 -8.41 -0.93
C ARG A 55 4.87 -6.97 -1.00
N ILE A 56 3.90 -6.61 -0.16
CA ILE A 56 3.35 -5.25 -0.10
C ILE A 56 4.45 -4.25 0.31
N LEU A 57 5.23 -4.55 1.35
CA LEU A 57 6.31 -3.67 1.82
C LEU A 57 7.43 -3.52 0.78
N GLN A 58 7.80 -4.61 0.10
CA GLN A 58 8.80 -4.58 -0.97
C GLN A 58 8.39 -3.66 -2.13
N GLU A 59 7.12 -3.67 -2.52
CA GLU A 59 6.64 -2.81 -3.60
C GLU A 59 6.38 -1.37 -3.14
N ALA A 60 5.89 -1.16 -1.93
CA ALA A 60 5.72 0.17 -1.34
C ALA A 60 7.07 0.89 -1.15
N SER A 61 8.13 0.16 -0.79
CA SER A 61 9.47 0.74 -0.67
C SER A 61 10.08 1.15 -2.02
N LYS A 62 9.73 0.50 -3.13
CA LYS A 62 10.11 0.97 -4.48
C LYS A 62 9.44 2.30 -4.82
N LEU A 63 8.16 2.48 -4.47
CA LEU A 63 7.47 3.77 -4.63
C LEU A 63 8.16 4.88 -3.84
N ARG A 64 8.63 4.58 -2.62
CA ARG A 64 9.42 5.53 -1.82
C ARG A 64 10.70 5.96 -2.53
N LEU A 65 11.41 5.01 -3.16
CA LEU A 65 12.65 5.28 -3.88
C LEU A 65 12.41 6.09 -5.15
N GLN A 66 11.33 5.81 -5.89
CA GLN A 66 10.95 6.58 -7.08
C GLN A 66 10.59 8.03 -6.74
N ASN A 67 9.96 8.27 -5.59
CA ASN A 67 9.66 9.62 -5.11
C ASN A 67 10.87 10.31 -4.45
N GLY A 68 11.90 9.56 -4.06
CA GLY A 68 13.11 10.05 -3.39
C GLY A 68 14.14 10.70 -4.33
N ASN A 69 14.04 10.50 -5.65
CA ASN A 69 14.89 11.18 -6.63
C ASN A 69 14.59 12.68 -6.78
N LEU A 70 13.58 13.23 -6.09
CA LEU A 70 13.28 14.66 -6.08
C LEU A 70 14.08 15.47 -5.03
N TYR A 71 14.81 14.82 -4.12
CA TYR A 71 15.51 15.50 -3.01
C TYR A 71 17.04 15.48 -3.11
N LEU A 72 17.59 15.09 -4.27
CA LEU A 72 19.05 15.05 -4.51
C LEU A 72 19.49 15.88 -5.73
N VAL A 73 18.77 16.94 -6.09
CA VAL A 73 19.21 17.93 -7.10
C VAL A 73 19.13 19.34 -6.52
#